data_AF-A0A7K2QNA5-F1
#
_entry.id   AF-A0A7K2QNA5-F1
#
_cell.length_a   1.000
_cell.length_b   1.000
_cell.length_c   1.000
_cell.angle_alpha   90.00
_cell.angle_beta   90.00
_cell.angle_gamma   90.00
#
_symmetry.space_group_name_H-M   'P 1'
#
loop_
_entity.id
_entity.type
_entity.pdbx_description
1 polymer ?
#
loop_
_entity_poly.entity_id
_entity_poly.type
_entity_poly.pdbx_seq_one_letter_code
_entity_poly.pdbx_strand_id
1 'polypeptide(L)' 'DPRGARAREALTAGHFSGAPTQEAAARRLGLPYGTYRRHLRQGLDLLCEALWQQELHDPR' A
#
# COMPACT_ATOMS: atom_id res chain seq x y z
N ASP A 1 -8.76 9.50 -7.61
CA ASP A 1 -8.06 10.30 -6.60
C ASP A 1 -6.55 10.01 -6.67
N PRO A 2 -5.69 11.01 -6.92
CA PRO A 2 -4.24 10.87 -6.88
C PRO A 2 -3.70 10.21 -5.60
N ARG A 3 -4.39 10.37 -4.46
CA ARG A 3 -3.98 9.74 -3.19
C ARG A 3 -4.14 8.22 -3.23
N GLY A 4 -5.18 7.71 -3.89
CA GLY A 4 -5.37 6.27 -4.09
C GLY A 4 -4.29 5.65 -4.97
N ALA A 5 -3.79 6.39 -5.98
CA ALA A 5 -2.67 5.93 -6.81
C ALA A 5 -1.39 5.76 -5.99
N ARG A 6 -1.05 6.75 -5.15
CA ARG A 6 0.13 6.66 -4.26
C ARG A 6 0.02 5.57 -3.21
N ALA A 7 -1.17 5.36 -2.66
CA ALA A 7 -1.44 4.27 -1.72
C ALA A 7 -1.20 2.90 -2.38
N ARG A 8 -1.68 2.71 -3.62
CA ARG A 8 -1.44 1.48 -4.39
C ARG A 8 0.04 1.28 -4.71
N GLU A 9 0.73 2.31 -5.19
CA GLU A 9 2.17 2.25 -5.50
C GLU A 9 3.00 1.86 -4.27
N ALA A 10 2.69 2.43 -3.10
CA ALA A 10 3.39 2.11 -1.85
C ALA A 10 3.17 0.65 -1.43
N LEU A 11 1.94 0.13 -1.53
CA LEU A 11 1.65 -1.28 -1.29
C LEU A 11 2.42 -2.19 -2.26
N THR A 12 2.38 -1.89 -3.55
CA THR A 12 3.10 -2.65 -4.59
C THR A 12 4.60 -2.68 -4.32
N ALA A 13 5.20 -1.53 -4.01
CA ALA A 13 6.64 -1.45 -3.73
C ALA A 13 7.04 -2.23 -2.47
N GLY A 14 6.23 -2.17 -1.40
CA GLY A 14 6.54 -2.77 -0.11
C GLY A 14 6.26 -4.27 0.01
N HIS A 15 5.20 -4.75 -0.64
CA HIS A 15 4.72 -6.13 -0.45
C HIS A 15 4.85 -7.02 -1.69
N PHE A 16 4.87 -6.43 -2.90
CA PHE A 16 4.77 -7.20 -4.14
C PHE A 16 6.03 -7.09 -5.02
N SER A 17 6.86 -6.06 -4.83
CA SER A 17 8.03 -5.79 -5.68
C SER A 17 9.34 -6.40 -5.16
N GLY A 18 9.31 -7.19 -4.08
CA GLY A 18 10.51 -7.80 -3.49
C GLY A 18 11.54 -6.78 -2.99
N ALA A 19 11.10 -5.63 -2.46
CA ALA A 19 12.00 -4.74 -1.75
C ALA A 19 12.37 -5.39 -0.40
N PRO A 20 13.67 -5.51 -0.06
CA PRO A 20 14.09 -6.21 1.17
C PRO A 20 13.74 -5.45 2.44
N THR A 21 13.48 -4.13 2.34
CA THR A 21 13.03 -3.27 3.44
C THR A 21 12.05 -2.21 2.93
N GLN A 22 11.30 -1.60 3.84
CA GLN A 22 10.39 -0.51 3.51
C GLN A 22 11.14 0.76 3.05
N GLU A 23 12.32 1.04 3.60
CA GLU A 23 13.19 2.13 3.14
C GLU A 23 13.69 1.86 1.71
N ALA A 24 13.98 0.59 1.36
CA ALA A 24 14.32 0.22 0.00
C ALA A 24 13.14 0.42 -0.97
N ALA A 25 11.91 0.09 -0.55
CA ALA A 25 10.70 0.37 -1.31
C ALA A 25 10.50 1.89 -1.52
N ALA A 26 10.68 2.70 -0.47
CA ALA A 26 10.60 4.15 -0.56
C ALA A 26 11.61 4.74 -1.55
N ARG A 27 12.86 4.26 -1.51
CA ARG A 27 13.91 4.66 -2.47
C ARG A 27 13.55 4.32 -3.91
N ARG A 28 12.97 3.15 -4.17
CA ARG A 28 12.54 2.75 -5.52
C ARG A 28 11.45 3.66 -6.08
N LEU A 29 10.58 4.20 -5.21
CA LEU A 29 9.54 5.15 -5.59
C LEU A 29 10.03 6.61 -5.63
N GLY A 30 11.29 6.89 -5.28
CA GLY A 30 11.82 8.25 -5.20
C GLY A 30 11.17 9.09 -4.09
N LEU A 31 10.68 8.44 -3.03
CA LEU A 31 9.94 9.11 -1.95
C LEU A 31 10.79 9.19 -0.66
N PRO A 32 10.68 10.28 0.11
CA PRO A 32 11.12 10.27 1.50
C PRO A 32 10.41 9.17 2.29
N TYR A 33 11.11 8.53 3.22
CA TYR A 33 10.56 7.38 3.94
C TYR A 33 9.28 7.71 4.73
N GLY A 34 9.21 8.87 5.38
CA GLY A 34 7.99 9.32 6.08
C GLY A 34 6.79 9.47 5.13
N THR A 35 7.00 10.01 3.93
CA THR A 35 5.98 10.13 2.89
C THR A 35 5.51 8.78 2.40
N TYR A 36 6.46 7.86 2.12
CA TYR A 36 6.15 6.48 1.78
C TYR A 36 5.30 5.80 2.87
N ARG A 37 5.68 5.91 4.14
CA ARG A 37 4.95 5.29 5.26
C ARG A 37 3.52 5.79 5.36
N ARG A 38 3.28 7.08 5.12
CA ARG A 38 1.93 7.65 5.10
C ARG A 38 1.08 7.03 3.98
N HIS A 39 1.63 6.88 2.78
CA HIS A 39 0.93 6.23 1.66
C HIS A 39 0.72 4.75 1.90
N LEU A 40 1.71 4.05 2.46
CA LEU A 40 1.59 2.64 2.82
C LEU A 40 0.47 2.43 3.85
N ARG A 41 0.39 3.27 4.88
CA ARG A 41 -0.67 3.19 5.88
C ARG A 41 -2.04 3.36 5.25
N GLN A 42 -2.22 4.40 4.44
CA GLN A 42 -3.46 4.62 3.71
C GLN A 42 -3.81 3.43 2.81
N GLY A 43 -2.83 2.85 2.12
CA GLY A 43 -3.04 1.67 1.29
C GLY A 43 -3.51 0.47 2.10
N LEU A 44 -2.87 0.19 3.24
CA LEU A 44 -3.28 -0.89 4.13
C LEU A 44 -4.70 -0.68 4.67
N ASP A 45 -5.06 0.53 5.09
CA ASP A 45 -6.42 0.83 5.56
C ASP A 45 -7.47 0.56 4.46
N LEU A 46 -7.22 0.98 3.22
CA LEU A 46 -8.10 0.72 2.08
C LEU A 46 -8.16 -0.76 1.70
N LEU A 47 -7.03 -1.47 1.74
CA LEU A 47 -6.98 -2.90 1.42
C LEU A 47 -7.71 -3.73 2.47
N CYS A 48 -7.51 -3.42 3.75
CA CYS A 48 -8.22 -4.09 4.85
C CYS A 48 -9.73 -3.89 4.72
N GLU A 49 -10.19 -2.67 4.44
CA GLU A 49 -11.61 -2.41 4.21
C GLU A 49 -12.14 -3.22 3.02
N ALA A 50 -11.45 -3.22 1.89
CA ALA A 50 -11.87 -3.97 0.71
C ALA A 50 -11.94 -5.48 0.96
N LEU A 51 -10.95 -6.05 1.65
CA LEU A 51 -10.93 -7.47 2.03
C LEU A 51 -12.05 -7.80 3.03
N TRP A 52 -12.34 -6.88 3.94
CA TRP A 52 -13.43 -7.06 4.90
C TRP A 52 -14.81 -7.04 4.22
N GLN A 53 -15.04 -6.09 3.31
CA GLN A 53 -16.27 -6.06 2.51
C GLN A 53 -16.41 -7.31 1.65
N GLN A 54 -15.31 -7.82 1.10
CA GLN A 54 -15.32 -9.10 0.39
C GLN A 54 -15.73 -10.22 1.34
N GLU A 55 -15.14 -10.34 2.53
CA GLU A 55 -15.49 -11.40 3.49
C GLU A 55 -16.97 -11.34 3.94
N LEU A 56 -17.55 -10.14 4.08
CA LEU A 56 -18.95 -9.96 4.48
C LEU A 56 -19.97 -10.25 3.36
N HIS A 57 -19.57 -10.15 2.10
CA HIS A 57 -20.49 -10.17 0.95
C HIS A 57 -20.20 -11.25 -0.08
N ASP A 58 -19.07 -11.95 0.03
CA ASP A 58 -18.69 -13.06 -0.83
C ASP A 58 -19.19 -14.37 -0.21
N PRO A 59 -20.22 -15.03 -0.78
CA PRO A 59 -20.79 -16.26 -0.24
C PRO A 59 -19.94 -17.48 -0.64
N ARG A 60 -18.61 -17.39 -0.47
CA ARG A 60 -17.71 -18.53 -0.66
C ARG A 60 -18.15 -19.73 0.17
#